data_AF-A0A8K0LX69-F1
#
_entry.id   AF-A0A8K0LX69-F1
#
_cell.length_a   1.000
_cell.length_b   1.000
_cell.length_c   1.000
_cell.angle_alpha   90.00
_cell.angle_beta   90.00
_cell.angle_gamma   90.00
#
_symmetry.space_group_name_H-M   'P 1'
#
loop_
_entity.id
_entity.type
_entity.pdbx_description
1 polymer ?
#
loop_
_entity_poly.entity_id
_entity_poly.type
_entity_poly.pdbx_seq_one_letter_code
_entity_poly.pdbx_strand_id
1 'polypeptide(L)'
;MVFRPAVPSDLEQLVELVPKAMVKDPAWPYRFIHRAKFVEDHRRYTEVIWRSFLSDDYKDWSVFVIEKMIDGKPTILAFSVWNFSYANKTKYGTGDATKSRKTIFIIITYDDMMKNGGATRQDADPDRIKAFERSGERCNEHFNKDYGDRRITLQILGTHPDHTSHGYATTLCRRGMEIAHKQGLVCTVQATSLGHRLYQHLGFTDLTECHIQVPGKQEIIECWAMVWDPKRENTSSAHSC
;
A
#
# COMPACT_ATOMS: atom_id res chain seq x y z
N MET A 1 -16.09 -17.03 -1.24
CA MET A 1 -15.11 -15.93 -1.12
C MET A 1 -13.78 -16.58 -0.81
N VAL A 2 -12.74 -16.24 -1.56
CA VAL A 2 -11.41 -16.84 -1.41
C VAL A 2 -10.42 -15.71 -1.15
N PHE A 3 -9.66 -15.85 -0.07
CA PHE A 3 -8.46 -15.04 0.17
C PHE A 3 -7.26 -15.81 -0.39
N ARG A 4 -6.42 -15.17 -1.22
CA ARG A 4 -5.21 -15.80 -1.76
C ARG A 4 -4.13 -14.77 -2.12
N PRO A 5 -2.85 -15.18 -2.21
CA PRO A 5 -1.85 -14.40 -2.94
C PRO A 5 -2.32 -14.17 -4.38
N ALA A 6 -2.01 -12.99 -4.92
CA ALA A 6 -2.18 -12.74 -6.34
C ALA A 6 -1.03 -13.39 -7.13
N VAL A 7 -1.31 -13.72 -8.38
CA VAL A 7 -0.38 -14.34 -9.34
C VAL A 7 -0.29 -13.48 -10.60
N PRO A 8 0.73 -13.65 -11.46
CA PRO A 8 0.89 -12.82 -12.67
C PRO A 8 -0.34 -12.78 -13.59
N SER A 9 -1.13 -13.86 -13.65
CA SER A 9 -2.37 -13.91 -14.45
C SER A 9 -3.51 -13.03 -13.90
N ASP A 10 -3.40 -12.52 -12.67
CA ASP A 10 -4.38 -11.60 -12.08
C ASP A 10 -4.20 -10.15 -12.57
N LEU A 11 -3.10 -9.84 -13.27
CA LEU A 11 -2.71 -8.47 -13.64
C LEU A 11 -3.85 -7.70 -14.32
N GLU A 12 -4.51 -8.28 -15.31
CA GLU A 12 -5.57 -7.62 -16.07
C GLU A 12 -6.76 -7.22 -15.17
N GLN A 13 -7.22 -8.15 -14.32
CA GLN A 13 -8.31 -7.84 -13.37
C GLN A 13 -7.91 -6.76 -12.36
N LEU A 14 -6.65 -6.76 -11.90
CA LEU A 14 -6.15 -5.77 -10.97
C LEU A 14 -6.03 -4.39 -11.61
N VAL A 15 -5.53 -4.30 -12.85
CA VAL A 15 -5.44 -3.04 -13.61
C VAL A 15 -6.81 -2.41 -13.82
N GLU A 16 -7.85 -3.22 -14.04
CA GLU A 16 -9.23 -2.76 -14.18
C GLU A 16 -9.88 -2.38 -12.83
N LEU A 17 -9.53 -3.10 -11.76
CA LEU A 17 -10.10 -2.86 -10.43
C LEU A 17 -9.50 -1.64 -9.73
N VAL A 18 -8.20 -1.40 -9.88
CA VAL A 18 -7.46 -0.40 -9.10
C VAL A 18 -8.00 1.02 -9.28
N PRO A 19 -8.20 1.55 -10.50
CA PRO A 19 -8.76 2.88 -10.67
C PRO A 19 -10.14 3.04 -10.03
N LYS A 20 -10.96 1.97 -10.03
CA LYS A 20 -12.30 1.96 -9.43
C LYS A 20 -12.23 1.96 -7.90
N ALA A 21 -11.34 1.14 -7.33
CA ALA A 21 -11.17 1.02 -5.88
C ALA A 21 -10.53 2.27 -5.27
N MET A 22 -9.59 2.91 -5.98
CA MET A 22 -8.79 4.01 -5.45
C MET A 22 -9.44 5.38 -5.61
N VAL A 23 -10.52 5.52 -6.40
CA VAL A 23 -11.15 6.83 -6.67
C VAL A 23 -11.61 7.57 -5.41
N LYS A 24 -11.96 6.84 -4.35
CA LYS A 24 -12.40 7.39 -3.06
C LYS A 24 -11.26 7.69 -2.09
N ASP A 25 -10.06 7.15 -2.33
CA ASP A 25 -8.89 7.49 -1.51
C ASP A 25 -8.38 8.85 -1.95
N PRO A 26 -8.40 9.89 -1.10
CA PRO A 26 -8.07 11.25 -1.50
C PRO A 26 -6.65 11.41 -2.06
N ALA A 27 -5.69 10.54 -1.70
CA ALA A 27 -4.33 10.61 -2.24
C ALA A 27 -4.23 10.16 -3.71
N TRP A 28 -5.18 9.37 -4.22
CA TRP A 28 -5.18 8.91 -5.61
C TRP A 28 -5.60 10.00 -6.61
N PRO A 29 -6.79 10.61 -6.53
CA PRO A 29 -7.19 11.66 -7.44
C PRO A 29 -6.35 12.93 -7.29
N TYR A 30 -5.75 13.14 -6.11
CA TYR A 30 -4.76 14.19 -5.89
C TYR A 30 -3.58 14.02 -6.84
N ARG A 31 -2.91 12.86 -6.84
CA ARG A 31 -1.75 12.59 -7.69
C ARG A 31 -2.11 12.52 -9.18
N PHE A 32 -3.20 11.83 -9.49
CA PHE A 32 -3.62 11.52 -10.85
C PHE A 32 -4.77 12.44 -11.29
N ILE A 33 -4.54 13.75 -11.20
CA ILE A 33 -5.58 14.77 -11.44
C ILE A 33 -6.11 14.74 -12.88
N HIS A 34 -5.31 14.32 -13.86
CA HIS A 34 -5.68 14.29 -15.27
C HIS A 34 -6.11 12.89 -15.76
N ARG A 35 -6.24 11.90 -14.87
CA ARG A 35 -6.59 10.50 -15.20
C ARG A 35 -7.85 10.33 -16.05
N ALA A 36 -8.85 11.21 -15.87
CA ALA A 36 -10.09 11.16 -16.64
C ALA A 36 -9.90 11.62 -18.09
N LYS A 37 -8.91 12.49 -18.35
CA LYS A 37 -8.55 12.97 -19.69
C LYS A 37 -7.58 12.03 -20.38
N PHE A 38 -6.65 11.45 -19.63
CA PHE A 38 -5.60 10.56 -20.15
C PHE A 38 -5.79 9.13 -19.60
N VAL A 39 -6.92 8.51 -19.97
CA VAL A 39 -7.32 7.18 -19.46
C VAL A 39 -6.32 6.10 -19.86
N GLU A 40 -5.85 6.12 -21.11
CA GLU A 40 -4.86 5.15 -21.60
C GLU A 40 -3.52 5.25 -20.87
N ASP A 41 -3.05 6.46 -20.59
CA ASP A 41 -1.85 6.68 -19.76
C ASP A 41 -2.07 6.14 -18.35
N HIS A 42 -3.23 6.45 -17.74
CA HIS A 42 -3.52 5.98 -16.39
C HIS A 42 -3.57 4.45 -16.31
N ARG A 43 -4.19 3.79 -17.30
CA ARG A 43 -4.23 2.33 -17.40
C ARG A 43 -2.84 1.75 -17.60
N ARG A 44 -2.08 2.26 -18.59
CA ARG A 44 -0.71 1.81 -18.89
C ARG A 44 0.20 1.89 -17.67
N TYR A 45 0.22 3.01 -16.96
CA TYR A 45 1.13 3.17 -15.83
C TYR A 45 0.65 2.45 -14.58
N THR A 46 -0.66 2.20 -14.44
CA THR A 46 -1.18 1.24 -13.46
C THR A 46 -0.65 -0.16 -13.78
N GLU A 47 -0.72 -0.60 -15.04
CA GLU A 47 -0.20 -1.91 -15.47
C GLU A 47 1.29 -2.07 -15.20
N VAL A 48 2.11 -1.05 -15.50
CA VAL A 48 3.56 -1.08 -15.21
C VAL A 48 3.81 -1.32 -13.72
N ILE A 49 3.16 -0.55 -12.84
CA ILE A 49 3.33 -0.67 -11.38
C ILE A 49 2.89 -2.06 -10.88
N TRP A 50 1.72 -2.50 -11.31
CA TRP A 50 1.13 -3.76 -10.85
C TRP A 50 1.88 -4.99 -11.37
N ARG A 51 2.43 -4.91 -12.57
CA ARG A 51 3.35 -5.92 -13.10
C ARG A 51 4.59 -6.04 -12.22
N SER A 52 5.17 -4.93 -11.75
CA SER A 52 6.30 -4.98 -10.82
C SER A 52 5.91 -5.61 -9.47
N PHE A 53 4.71 -5.34 -8.93
CA PHE A 53 4.28 -6.00 -7.69
C PHE A 53 4.05 -7.51 -7.81
N LEU A 54 3.72 -7.99 -9.01
CA LEU A 54 3.47 -9.41 -9.28
C LEU A 54 4.71 -10.12 -9.84
N SER A 55 5.83 -9.42 -10.04
CA SER A 55 7.03 -10.01 -10.61
C SER A 55 7.87 -10.73 -9.55
N ASP A 56 8.37 -11.92 -9.92
CA ASP A 56 9.31 -12.70 -9.11
C ASP A 56 10.67 -12.00 -8.91
N ASP A 57 10.97 -10.99 -9.74
CA ASP A 57 12.16 -10.16 -9.59
C ASP A 57 12.12 -9.29 -8.32
N TYR A 58 10.92 -9.06 -7.76
CA TYR A 58 10.67 -8.16 -6.64
C TYR A 58 10.10 -8.88 -5.41
N LYS A 59 10.90 -9.78 -4.84
CA LYS A 59 10.55 -10.66 -3.72
C LYS A 59 10.16 -9.98 -2.40
N ASP A 60 10.33 -8.67 -2.31
CA ASP A 60 9.96 -7.88 -1.13
C ASP A 60 8.50 -7.43 -1.14
N TRP A 61 7.80 -7.66 -2.25
CA TRP A 61 6.39 -7.31 -2.40
C TRP A 61 5.51 -8.54 -2.29
N SER A 62 4.34 -8.36 -1.69
CA SER A 62 3.29 -9.37 -1.76
C SER A 62 1.96 -8.70 -1.99
N VAL A 63 1.24 -9.22 -2.98
CA VAL A 63 -0.13 -8.81 -3.28
C VAL A 63 -1.06 -9.92 -2.80
N PHE A 64 -2.05 -9.55 -2.00
CA PHE A 64 -3.13 -10.45 -1.61
C PHE A 64 -4.44 -9.95 -2.18
N VAL A 65 -5.33 -10.87 -2.55
CA VAL A 65 -6.63 -10.57 -3.16
C VAL A 65 -7.76 -11.32 -2.47
N ILE A 66 -8.94 -10.71 -2.52
CA ILE A 66 -10.22 -11.36 -2.23
C ILE A 66 -10.94 -11.60 -3.56
N GLU A 67 -11.26 -12.85 -3.82
CA GLU A 67 -11.95 -13.32 -5.02
C GLU A 67 -13.33 -13.90 -4.67
N LYS A 68 -14.29 -13.69 -5.58
CA LYS A 68 -15.59 -14.37 -5.56
C LYS A 68 -15.96 -14.83 -6.96
N MET A 69 -16.81 -15.87 -7.04
CA MET A 69 -17.47 -16.24 -8.28
C MET A 69 -18.63 -15.27 -8.52
N ILE A 70 -18.58 -14.53 -9.63
CA ILE A 70 -19.65 -13.64 -10.10
C ILE A 70 -19.97 -14.09 -11.53
N ASP A 71 -21.24 -14.43 -11.78
CA ASP A 71 -21.71 -14.96 -13.08
C ASP A 71 -20.84 -16.11 -13.62
N GLY A 72 -20.46 -17.03 -12.72
CA GLY A 72 -19.63 -18.19 -13.06
C GLY A 72 -18.15 -17.89 -13.33
N LYS A 73 -17.68 -16.65 -13.10
CA LYS A 73 -16.29 -16.25 -13.31
C LYS A 73 -15.60 -15.83 -12.01
N PRO A 74 -14.36 -16.29 -11.75
CA PRO A 74 -13.55 -15.78 -10.65
C PRO A 74 -13.26 -14.29 -10.86
N THR A 75 -13.75 -13.46 -9.94
CA THR A 75 -13.64 -11.99 -10.00
C THR A 75 -12.96 -11.47 -8.74
N ILE A 76 -11.87 -10.72 -8.91
CA ILE A 76 -11.17 -10.05 -7.81
C ILE A 76 -11.97 -8.82 -7.39
N LEU A 77 -12.24 -8.71 -6.08
CA LEU A 77 -13.08 -7.65 -5.51
C LEU A 77 -12.32 -6.73 -4.56
N ALA A 78 -11.21 -7.18 -4.00
CA ALA A 78 -10.37 -6.38 -3.12
C ALA A 78 -8.93 -6.85 -3.20
N PHE A 79 -8.00 -5.97 -2.86
CA PHE A 79 -6.58 -6.25 -2.87
C PHE A 79 -5.85 -5.50 -1.75
N SER A 80 -4.69 -6.04 -1.36
CA SER A 80 -3.72 -5.34 -0.53
C SER A 80 -2.31 -5.59 -1.04
N VAL A 81 -1.48 -4.55 -1.03
CA VAL A 81 -0.05 -4.62 -1.38
C VAL A 81 0.76 -4.39 -0.12
N TRP A 82 1.66 -5.33 0.18
CA TRP A 82 2.52 -5.30 1.36
C TRP A 82 3.99 -5.25 0.94
N ASN A 83 4.76 -4.46 1.68
CA ASN A 83 6.20 -4.36 1.54
C ASN A 83 6.90 -5.03 2.75
N PHE A 84 7.70 -6.04 2.46
CA PHE A 84 8.49 -6.84 3.40
C PHE A 84 9.99 -6.47 3.38
N SER A 85 10.41 -5.46 2.60
CA SER A 85 11.83 -5.16 2.38
C SER A 85 12.63 -4.95 3.67
N TYR A 86 12.02 -4.31 4.67
CA TYR A 86 12.64 -4.09 5.99
C TYR A 86 12.85 -5.41 6.73
N ALA A 87 11.81 -6.22 6.87
CA ALA A 87 11.90 -7.54 7.48
C ALA A 87 12.89 -8.47 6.75
N ASN A 88 12.94 -8.39 5.42
CA ASN A 88 13.80 -9.22 4.60
C ASN A 88 15.28 -8.83 4.71
N LYS A 89 15.63 -7.57 5.03
CA LYS A 89 17.02 -7.19 5.33
C LYS A 89 17.60 -8.00 6.48
N THR A 90 16.82 -8.20 7.54
CA THR A 90 17.25 -8.99 8.70
C THR A 90 17.44 -10.46 8.33
N LYS A 91 16.65 -10.98 7.38
CA LYS A 91 16.68 -12.40 6.97
C LYS A 91 17.80 -12.75 5.98
N TYR A 92 18.10 -11.88 5.01
CA TYR A 92 19.03 -12.17 3.91
C TYR A 92 20.35 -11.37 3.99
N GLY A 93 20.51 -10.52 5.01
CA GLY A 93 21.72 -9.73 5.22
C GLY A 93 21.91 -8.59 4.22
N THR A 94 22.95 -7.77 4.44
CA THR A 94 23.31 -6.61 3.60
C THR A 94 24.13 -7.01 2.37
N GLY A 95 24.22 -8.30 2.03
CA GLY A 95 25.08 -8.83 0.96
C GLY A 95 24.31 -9.46 -0.20
N ASP A 96 23.19 -10.10 0.08
CA ASP A 96 22.47 -10.90 -0.90
C ASP A 96 21.30 -10.12 -1.50
N ALA A 97 21.50 -9.64 -2.73
CA ALA A 97 20.51 -9.33 -3.77
C ALA A 97 19.11 -8.74 -3.43
N THR A 98 18.89 -8.10 -2.29
CA THR A 98 17.72 -7.24 -2.09
C THR A 98 17.99 -5.91 -2.82
N LYS A 99 17.54 -5.81 -4.08
CA LYS A 99 17.52 -4.54 -4.83
C LYS A 99 16.68 -3.44 -4.14
N SER A 100 16.06 -3.72 -2.99
CA SER A 100 15.20 -2.83 -2.19
C SER A 100 15.92 -2.04 -1.08
N ARG A 101 17.26 -1.89 -1.12
CA ARG A 101 18.00 -1.08 -0.13
C ARG A 101 17.63 0.40 -0.10
N LYS A 102 16.89 0.89 -1.08
CA LYS A 102 16.33 2.22 -1.04
C LYS A 102 14.85 2.11 -0.71
N THR A 103 14.46 2.76 0.38
CA THR A 103 13.11 2.98 0.87
C THR A 103 12.04 2.94 -0.23
N ILE A 104 11.18 1.90 -0.15
CA ILE A 104 9.71 1.91 -0.27
C ILE A 104 9.09 2.51 -1.54
N PHE A 105 8.37 1.65 -2.28
CA PHE A 105 7.46 1.96 -3.40
C PHE A 105 8.11 2.67 -4.59
N ILE A 106 8.69 3.83 -4.34
CA ILE A 106 9.18 4.80 -5.30
C ILE A 106 10.26 4.19 -6.17
N ILE A 107 11.31 3.54 -5.67
CA ILE A 107 12.45 3.30 -6.57
C ILE A 107 12.24 2.12 -7.53
N ILE A 108 11.63 1.04 -7.07
CA ILE A 108 11.28 -0.08 -7.95
C ILE A 108 10.21 0.36 -8.96
N THR A 109 9.15 1.04 -8.49
CA THR A 109 8.11 1.50 -9.41
C THR A 109 8.59 2.65 -10.29
N TYR A 110 9.47 3.54 -9.82
CA TYR A 110 9.99 4.70 -10.55
C TYR A 110 10.98 4.27 -11.62
N ASP A 111 11.93 3.38 -11.33
CA ASP A 111 12.86 2.91 -12.37
C ASP A 111 12.08 2.20 -13.49
N ASP A 112 11.12 1.34 -13.13
CA ASP A 112 10.26 0.68 -14.11
C ASP A 112 9.32 1.67 -14.82
N MET A 113 8.75 2.63 -14.09
CA MET A 113 7.93 3.73 -14.63
C MET A 113 8.72 4.52 -15.67
N MET A 114 9.93 4.97 -15.33
CA MET A 114 10.79 5.78 -16.18
C MET A 114 11.26 5.00 -17.41
N LYS A 115 11.68 3.73 -17.26
CA LYS A 115 12.00 2.84 -18.40
C LYS A 115 10.82 2.67 -19.35
N ASN A 116 9.59 2.73 -18.83
CA ASN A 116 8.35 2.58 -19.61
C ASN A 116 7.75 3.92 -20.07
N GLY A 117 8.53 5.01 -20.07
CA GLY A 117 8.11 6.32 -20.58
C GLY A 117 7.48 7.24 -19.54
N GLY A 118 7.56 6.91 -18.25
CA GLY A 118 6.94 7.64 -17.15
C GLY A 118 7.26 9.14 -17.07
N ALA A 119 8.38 9.56 -17.64
CA ALA A 119 8.75 10.97 -17.78
C ALA A 119 7.72 11.78 -18.59
N THR A 120 7.00 11.12 -19.50
CA THR A 120 6.01 11.74 -20.40
C THR A 120 4.58 11.36 -20.04
N ARG A 121 4.34 10.80 -18.85
CA ARG A 121 2.98 10.48 -18.40
C ARG A 121 2.16 11.76 -18.23
N GLN A 122 0.93 11.76 -18.73
CA GLN A 122 0.06 12.93 -18.70
C GLN A 122 -1.06 12.82 -17.67
N ASP A 123 -1.32 11.63 -17.13
CA ASP A 123 -2.38 11.36 -16.16
C ASP A 123 -2.09 11.94 -14.76
N ALA A 124 -0.82 12.19 -14.44
CA ALA A 124 -0.33 12.63 -13.14
C ALA A 124 0.22 14.07 -13.14
N ASP A 125 0.15 14.74 -11.99
CA ASP A 125 0.83 16.02 -11.73
C ASP A 125 2.17 15.73 -11.01
N PRO A 126 3.34 16.01 -11.63
CA PRO A 126 4.64 15.71 -11.05
C PRO A 126 4.91 16.36 -9.68
N ASP A 127 4.39 17.56 -9.43
CA ASP A 127 4.60 18.23 -8.14
C ASP A 127 3.77 17.55 -7.04
N ARG A 128 2.57 17.08 -7.39
CA ARG A 128 1.72 16.31 -6.48
C ARG A 128 2.27 14.91 -6.21
N ILE A 129 2.91 14.27 -7.20
CA ILE A 129 3.67 13.04 -7.00
C ILE A 129 4.80 13.29 -5.98
N LYS A 130 5.64 14.31 -6.19
CA LYS A 130 6.72 14.65 -5.25
C LYS A 130 6.20 15.00 -3.85
N ALA A 131 5.04 15.67 -3.74
CA ALA A 131 4.40 15.94 -2.46
C ALA A 131 3.97 14.67 -1.74
N PHE A 132 3.41 13.70 -2.47
CA PHE A 132 3.06 12.39 -1.92
C PHE A 132 4.30 11.64 -1.44
N GLU A 133 5.38 11.64 -2.23
CA GLU A 133 6.66 11.01 -1.89
C GLU A 133 7.25 11.59 -0.60
N ARG A 134 7.35 12.92 -0.49
CA ARG A 134 7.84 13.59 0.74
C ARG A 134 7.00 13.26 1.97
N SER A 135 5.69 13.13 1.80
CA SER A 135 4.80 12.73 2.89
C SER A 135 5.09 11.30 3.36
N GLY A 136 5.29 10.38 2.41
CA GLY A 136 5.69 9.00 2.69
C GLY A 136 7.07 8.92 3.36
N GLU A 137 8.05 9.70 2.92
CA GLU A 137 9.37 9.81 3.56
C GLU A 137 9.26 10.26 5.02
N ARG A 138 8.48 11.32 5.29
CA ARG A 138 8.23 11.80 6.66
C ARG A 138 7.59 10.72 7.53
N CYS A 139 6.53 10.07 7.06
CA CYS A 139 5.93 8.94 7.77
C CYS A 139 6.97 7.83 8.03
N ASN A 140 7.85 7.59 7.05
CA ASN A 140 8.88 6.56 7.15
C ASN A 140 9.99 6.87 8.15
N GLU A 141 10.36 8.13 8.34
CA GLU A 141 11.31 8.55 9.39
C GLU A 141 10.82 8.13 10.78
N HIS A 142 9.54 8.32 11.07
CA HIS A 142 8.93 7.88 12.32
C HIS A 142 8.95 6.35 12.47
N PHE A 143 8.60 5.62 11.42
CA PHE A 143 8.68 4.16 11.45
C PHE A 143 10.12 3.65 11.67
N ASN A 144 11.10 4.27 11.02
CA ASN A 144 12.51 3.90 11.15
C ASN A 144 13.05 4.19 12.55
N LYS A 145 12.68 5.33 13.13
CA LYS A 145 13.12 5.75 14.46
C LYS A 145 12.76 4.71 15.53
N ASP A 146 11.52 4.21 15.50
CA ASP A 146 10.99 3.37 16.58
C ASP A 146 11.10 1.87 16.28
N TYR A 147 11.01 1.46 15.00
CA TYR A 147 10.91 0.06 14.61
C TYR A 147 12.02 -0.42 13.67
N GLY A 148 12.65 0.49 12.91
CA GLY A 148 13.73 0.17 11.99
C GLY A 148 13.34 -0.93 10.99
N ASP A 149 14.13 -2.00 10.96
CA ASP A 149 13.92 -3.15 10.08
C ASP A 149 12.86 -4.15 10.60
N ARG A 150 12.34 -3.98 11.83
CA ARG A 150 11.36 -4.91 12.45
C ARG A 150 9.91 -4.63 12.06
N ARG A 151 9.65 -4.45 10.76
CA ARG A 151 8.32 -4.08 10.27
C ARG A 151 8.01 -4.62 8.90
N ILE A 152 6.71 -4.73 8.64
CA ILE A 152 6.13 -4.82 7.30
C ILE A 152 5.23 -3.62 7.10
N THR A 153 5.09 -3.16 5.86
CA THR A 153 4.30 -1.95 5.56
C THR A 153 3.17 -2.26 4.60
N LEU A 154 1.94 -1.92 4.98
CA LEU A 154 0.79 -1.89 4.07
C LEU A 154 0.92 -0.66 3.16
N GLN A 155 0.96 -0.89 1.85
CA GLN A 155 1.26 0.13 0.84
C GLN A 155 0.02 0.58 0.09
N ILE A 156 -0.84 -0.37 -0.30
CA ILE A 156 -2.11 -0.08 -0.96
C ILE A 156 -3.15 -1.03 -0.42
N LEU A 157 -4.35 -0.52 -0.16
CA LEU A 157 -5.53 -1.29 0.21
C LEU A 157 -6.71 -0.76 -0.60
N GLY A 158 -7.39 -1.65 -1.33
CA GLY A 158 -8.51 -1.28 -2.18
C GLY A 158 -9.62 -2.32 -2.15
N THR A 159 -10.86 -1.86 -2.29
CA THR A 159 -12.05 -2.70 -2.46
C THR A 159 -12.92 -2.08 -3.53
N HIS A 160 -13.48 -2.91 -4.41
CA HIS A 160 -14.44 -2.48 -5.42
C HIS A 160 -15.56 -1.68 -4.76
N PRO A 161 -15.94 -0.50 -5.29
CA PRO A 161 -16.90 0.40 -4.63
C PRO A 161 -18.26 -0.27 -4.35
N ASP A 162 -18.71 -1.15 -5.24
CA ASP A 162 -19.99 -1.88 -5.09
C ASP A 162 -19.93 -3.07 -4.12
N HIS A 163 -18.73 -3.37 -3.59
CA HIS A 163 -18.50 -4.48 -2.67
C HIS A 163 -17.85 -4.03 -1.36
N THR A 164 -17.93 -2.74 -1.02
CA THR A 164 -17.49 -2.22 0.29
C THR A 164 -18.37 -2.76 1.43
N SER A 165 -17.92 -2.61 2.68
CA SER A 165 -18.68 -3.01 3.88
C SER A 165 -18.92 -4.52 4.06
N HIS A 166 -18.17 -5.37 3.34
CA HIS A 166 -18.21 -6.83 3.47
C HIS A 166 -17.02 -7.41 4.27
N GLY A 167 -16.27 -6.57 4.99
CA GLY A 167 -15.11 -7.01 5.79
C GLY A 167 -13.87 -7.42 4.98
N TYR A 168 -13.83 -7.17 3.67
CA TYR A 168 -12.69 -7.56 2.82
C TYR A 168 -11.40 -6.83 3.21
N ALA A 169 -11.48 -5.51 3.40
CA ALA A 169 -10.36 -4.70 3.85
C ALA A 169 -9.82 -5.19 5.21
N THR A 170 -10.71 -5.45 6.17
CA THR A 170 -10.40 -6.07 7.48
C THR A 170 -9.68 -7.41 7.30
N THR A 171 -10.17 -8.29 6.42
CA THR A 171 -9.58 -9.61 6.16
C THR A 171 -8.16 -9.49 5.60
N LEU A 172 -7.96 -8.59 4.63
CA LEU A 172 -6.65 -8.32 4.03
C LEU A 172 -5.65 -7.74 5.05
N CYS A 173 -6.09 -6.81 5.89
CA CYS A 173 -5.27 -6.24 6.96
C CYS A 173 -4.87 -7.30 8.00
N ARG A 174 -5.84 -8.09 8.49
CA ARG A 174 -5.59 -9.15 9.47
C ARG A 174 -4.57 -10.16 8.97
N ARG A 175 -4.54 -10.46 7.68
CA ARG A 175 -3.50 -11.34 7.14
C ARG A 175 -2.09 -10.77 7.35
N GLY A 176 -1.87 -9.50 7.02
CA GLY A 176 -0.57 -8.87 7.26
C GLY A 176 -0.22 -8.84 8.75
N MET A 177 -1.19 -8.51 9.60
CA MET A 177 -1.04 -8.54 11.07
C MET A 177 -0.65 -9.92 11.59
N GLU A 178 -1.29 -10.99 11.12
CA GLU A 178 -0.93 -12.37 11.46
C GLU A 178 0.51 -12.71 11.05
N ILE A 179 0.94 -12.27 9.86
CA ILE A 179 2.31 -12.49 9.38
C ILE A 179 3.29 -11.74 10.27
N ALA A 180 3.02 -10.47 10.58
CA ALA A 180 3.86 -9.67 11.45
C ALA A 180 3.97 -10.28 12.85
N HIS A 181 2.84 -10.68 13.45
CA HIS A 181 2.82 -11.34 14.76
C HIS A 181 3.66 -12.61 14.79
N LYS A 182 3.47 -13.51 13.82
CA LYS A 182 4.23 -14.77 13.72
C LYS A 182 5.74 -14.53 13.59
N GLN A 183 6.15 -13.39 13.04
CA GLN A 183 7.56 -13.03 12.83
C GLN A 183 8.10 -12.08 13.89
N GLY A 184 7.31 -11.69 14.90
CA GLY A 184 7.72 -10.72 15.91
C GLY A 184 7.96 -9.30 15.36
N LEU A 185 7.29 -8.95 14.27
CA LEU A 185 7.34 -7.67 13.58
C LEU A 185 6.13 -6.80 13.92
N VAL A 186 6.19 -5.51 13.60
CA VAL A 186 5.03 -4.61 13.61
C VAL A 186 4.47 -4.39 12.20
N CYS A 187 3.21 -3.98 12.11
CA CYS A 187 2.61 -3.49 10.86
C CYS A 187 2.60 -1.97 10.85
N THR A 188 3.09 -1.35 9.78
CA THR A 188 3.01 0.11 9.58
C THR A 188 2.17 0.47 8.37
N VAL A 189 1.52 1.63 8.39
CA VAL A 189 0.76 2.16 7.25
C VAL A 189 0.75 3.69 7.27
N GLN A 190 0.86 4.31 6.09
CA GLN A 190 0.47 5.71 5.91
C GLN A 190 -1.02 5.72 5.55
N ALA A 191 -1.87 6.10 6.49
CA ALA A 191 -3.31 6.10 6.32
C ALA A 191 -3.79 7.46 5.82
N THR A 192 -4.63 7.50 4.78
CA THR A 192 -5.46 8.69 4.50
C THR A 192 -6.73 8.65 5.33
N SER A 193 -7.52 9.72 5.32
CA SER A 193 -8.77 9.82 6.08
C SER A 193 -9.76 8.70 5.76
N LEU A 194 -9.73 8.14 4.55
CA LEU A 194 -10.55 7.00 4.16
C LEU A 194 -10.23 5.73 4.98
N GLY A 195 -8.94 5.44 5.18
CA GLY A 195 -8.47 4.22 5.84
C GLY A 195 -8.28 4.37 7.34
N HIS A 196 -8.07 5.60 7.84
CA HIS A 196 -7.68 5.90 9.22
C HIS A 196 -8.57 5.19 10.26
N ARG A 197 -9.89 5.36 10.16
CA ARG A 197 -10.86 4.75 11.08
C ARG A 197 -10.85 3.21 11.04
N LEU A 198 -10.64 2.61 9.87
CA LEU A 198 -10.52 1.16 9.73
C LEU A 198 -9.30 0.66 10.51
N TYR A 199 -8.14 1.32 10.34
CA TYR A 199 -6.92 0.92 11.01
C TYR A 199 -7.01 1.10 12.52
N GLN A 200 -7.61 2.19 13.01
CA GLN A 200 -7.88 2.38 14.44
C GLN A 200 -8.76 1.25 15.00
N HIS A 201 -9.81 0.86 14.28
CA HIS A 201 -10.67 -0.27 14.68
C HIS A 201 -9.92 -1.61 14.71
N LEU A 202 -8.88 -1.75 13.89
CA LEU A 202 -7.98 -2.90 13.86
C LEU A 202 -6.86 -2.83 14.91
N GLY A 203 -6.84 -1.82 15.77
CA GLY A 203 -5.84 -1.66 16.84
C GLY A 203 -4.57 -0.92 16.42
N PHE A 204 -4.52 -0.31 15.23
CA PHE A 204 -3.43 0.60 14.89
C PHE A 204 -3.53 1.89 15.72
N THR A 205 -2.39 2.40 16.16
CA THR A 205 -2.28 3.69 16.85
C THR A 205 -1.54 4.70 16.00
N ASP A 206 -1.95 5.96 16.09
CA ASP A 206 -1.28 7.09 15.42
C ASP A 206 0.10 7.34 16.06
N LEU A 207 1.14 7.43 15.23
CA LEU A 207 2.48 7.86 15.63
C LEU A 207 2.68 9.35 15.38
N THR A 208 2.21 9.82 14.22
CA THR A 208 2.32 11.22 13.81
C THR A 208 1.33 11.53 12.69
N GLU A 209 1.02 12.81 12.53
CA GLU A 209 0.35 13.34 11.35
C GLU A 209 1.38 13.59 10.24
N CYS A 210 1.05 13.09 9.05
CA CYS A 210 1.73 13.38 7.80
C CYS A 210 0.75 14.20 6.93
N HIS A 211 1.24 15.14 6.13
CA HIS A 211 0.39 15.85 5.18
C HIS A 211 0.95 15.69 3.78
N ILE A 212 0.09 15.54 2.78
CA ILE A 212 0.46 15.62 1.37
C ILE A 212 0.06 17.01 0.89
N GLN A 213 1.06 17.84 0.60
CA GLN A 213 0.85 19.21 0.15
C GLN A 213 1.98 19.63 -0.80
N VAL A 214 1.61 20.23 -1.93
CA VAL A 214 2.57 20.97 -2.77
C VAL A 214 2.84 22.30 -2.07
N PRO A 215 4.11 22.65 -1.79
CA PRO A 215 4.46 23.93 -1.17
C PRO A 215 3.78 25.11 -1.89
N GLY A 216 3.11 25.98 -1.12
CA GLY A 216 2.39 27.13 -1.63
C GLY A 216 0.97 26.87 -2.19
N LYS A 217 0.53 25.61 -2.30
CA LYS A 217 -0.88 25.28 -2.65
C LYS A 217 -1.72 25.11 -1.38
N GLN A 218 -2.97 25.57 -1.41
CA GLN A 218 -3.89 25.46 -0.27
C GLN A 218 -4.42 24.03 -0.05
N GLU A 219 -4.46 23.20 -1.10
CA GLU A 219 -4.97 21.83 -1.03
C GLU A 219 -4.03 20.92 -0.22
N ILE A 220 -4.55 20.35 0.86
CA ILE A 220 -3.86 19.43 1.77
C ILE A 220 -4.64 18.11 1.80
N ILE A 221 -3.93 16.98 1.68
CA ILE A 221 -4.49 15.68 2.01
C ILE A 221 -3.94 15.25 3.36
N GLU A 222 -4.84 15.02 4.30
CA GLU A 222 -4.52 14.51 5.64
C GLU A 222 -4.10 13.04 5.57
N CYS A 223 -3.00 12.72 6.26
CA CYS A 223 -2.60 11.34 6.45
C CYS A 223 -1.90 11.11 7.79
N TRP A 224 -1.78 9.86 8.22
CA TRP A 224 -1.21 9.49 9.51
C TRP A 224 -0.21 8.37 9.32
N ALA A 225 0.95 8.49 9.98
CA ALA A 225 1.81 7.36 10.19
C ALA A 225 1.19 6.52 11.32
N MET A 226 0.71 5.32 11.00
CA MET A 226 0.09 4.43 11.99
C MET A 226 0.88 3.14 12.15
N VAL A 227 0.81 2.56 13.35
CA VAL A 227 1.44 1.28 13.66
C VAL A 227 0.50 0.37 14.43
N TRP A 228 0.55 -0.91 14.12
CA TRP A 228 0.01 -1.97 14.96
C TRP A 228 1.16 -2.82 15.49
N ASP A 229 1.26 -2.91 16.82
CA ASP A 229 2.29 -3.67 17.52
C ASP A 229 1.63 -4.82 18.31
N PRO A 230 1.86 -6.10 17.93
CA PRO A 230 1.25 -7.24 18.60
C PRO A 230 1.63 -7.34 20.08
N LYS A 231 2.73 -6.72 20.52
CA LYS A 231 3.15 -6.75 21.93
C LYS A 231 2.28 -5.86 22.81
N ARG A 232 1.68 -4.80 22.26
CA ARG A 232 0.82 -3.88 23.03
C ARG A 232 -0.54 -4.50 23.34
N GLU A 233 -1.04 -5.40 22.49
CA GLU A 233 -2.29 -6.12 22.74
C GLU A 233 -2.20 -7.01 24.00
N ASN A 234 -1.05 -7.66 24.21
CA ASN A 234 -0.84 -8.55 25.36
C ASN A 234 -0.75 -7.81 26.71
N THR A 235 -0.41 -6.52 26.72
CA THR A 235 -0.34 -5.73 27.96
C THR A 235 -1.71 -5.24 28.44
N SER A 236 -2.69 -5.09 27.55
CA SER A 236 -4.05 -4.64 27.89
C SER A 236 -4.92 -5.74 28.48
N SER A 237 -4.64 -7.02 28.18
CA SER A 237 -5.33 -8.18 28.76
C SER A 237 -4.83 -8.60 30.14
N ALA A 238 -3.73 -8.00 30.64
CA ALA A 238 -3.16 -8.34 31.95
C ALA A 238 -3.73 -7.51 33.12
N HIS A 239 -4.62 -6.55 32.86
CA HIS A 239 -5.26 -5.69 33.88
C HIS A 239 -6.75 -6.02 34.08
N SER A 240 -7.19 -7.22 33.67
CA SER A 240 -8.60 -7.67 33.74
C SER A 240 -8.77 -9.00 34.48
N CYS A 241 -7.90 -9.29 35.45
CA CYS A 241 -8.06 -10.40 36.40
C CYS A 241 -8.01 -9.87 37.83
#